data_AF-C3Y7P3-F1
#
_entry.id   AF-C3Y7P3-F1
#
_cell.length_a   1.000
_cell.length_b   1.000
_cell.length_c   1.000
_cell.angle_alpha   90.00
_cell.angle_beta   90.00
_cell.angle_gamma   90.00
#
_symmetry.space_group_name_H-M   'P 1'
#
loop_
_entity.id
_entity.type
_entity.pdbx_description
1 polymer ?
#
loop_
_entity_poly.entity_id
_entity_poly.type
_entity_poly.pdbx_seq_one_letter_code
_entity_poly.pdbx_strand_id
1 'polypeptide(L)'
;MYRAVSGVILRPSFNRMMLSAVCPKDSRRHCSGISGTWYNQKGSRMDIHDNGVILEGKYHTGVGEVQTPIIGFPPKTPGKTFGWVVNWVKEGDETSTTTWTAQCVEVKGEPALQTTWILRSEVEKPADRWESTIVGQDTFTRERLETSDEFLN
;
A
#
# COMPACT_ATOMS: atom_id res chain seq x y z
N MET A 1 -5.14 4.20 38.03
CA MET A 1 -6.18 3.26 37.53
C MET A 1 -7.08 4.07 36.61
N TYR A 2 -6.82 4.04 35.30
CA TYR A 2 -7.60 4.83 34.33
C TYR A 2 -7.98 3.92 33.15
N ARG A 3 -9.28 3.70 33.00
CA ARG A 3 -9.93 3.03 31.88
C ARG A 3 -10.04 4.03 30.73
N ALA A 4 -9.60 3.67 29.53
CA ALA A 4 -9.92 4.43 28.33
C ALA A 4 -11.34 4.03 27.87
N VAL A 5 -12.25 5.00 27.86
CA VAL A 5 -13.60 4.86 27.30
C VAL A 5 -13.61 5.49 25.91
N SER A 6 -14.25 4.78 24.99
CA SER A 6 -14.52 5.14 23.59
C SER A 6 -14.98 6.59 23.41
N GLY A 7 -14.36 7.31 22.48
CA GLY A 7 -14.70 8.69 22.11
C GLY A 7 -14.92 8.82 20.61
N VAL A 8 -16.19 8.79 20.19
CA VAL A 8 -16.65 9.23 18.88
C VAL A 8 -16.58 10.76 18.86
N ILE A 9 -15.86 11.35 17.89
CA ILE A 9 -15.88 12.81 17.67
C ILE A 9 -16.77 13.11 16.46
N LEU A 10 -17.85 13.86 16.70
CA LEU A 10 -18.76 14.40 15.69
C LEU A 10 -18.67 15.94 15.63
N ARG A 11 -18.32 16.44 14.42
CA ARG A 11 -18.73 17.71 13.74
C ARG A 11 -18.21 19.05 14.34
N PRO A 12 -18.05 20.15 13.55
CA PRO A 12 -19.18 20.91 12.97
C PRO A 12 -18.98 21.43 11.53
N SER A 13 -20.13 21.62 10.88
CA SER A 13 -20.35 22.38 9.64
C SER A 13 -20.19 23.89 9.85
N PHE A 14 -19.44 24.55 8.97
CA PHE A 14 -19.46 26.02 8.83
C PHE A 14 -19.64 26.40 7.35
N ASN A 15 -20.66 27.22 7.11
CA ASN A 15 -21.06 27.75 5.83
C ASN A 15 -20.33 29.10 5.63
N ARG A 16 -19.51 29.26 4.59
CA ARG A 16 -19.08 30.58 4.09
C ARG A 16 -18.84 30.52 2.58
N MET A 17 -19.58 31.35 1.88
CA MET A 17 -19.66 31.50 0.43
C MET A 17 -18.69 32.60 -0.02
N MET A 18 -17.92 32.39 -1.10
CA MET A 18 -17.55 33.42 -2.09
C MET A 18 -16.98 32.78 -3.38
N LEU A 19 -17.61 33.18 -4.49
CA LEU A 19 -17.24 33.18 -5.92
C LEU A 19 -16.26 32.16 -6.54
N SER A 20 -16.85 31.35 -7.42
CA SER A 20 -16.36 30.90 -8.73
C SER A 20 -14.90 30.42 -8.85
N ALA A 21 -14.72 29.14 -8.57
CA ALA A 21 -14.34 28.25 -9.66
C ALA A 21 -15.50 27.26 -9.81
N VAL A 22 -16.13 27.21 -10.99
CA VAL A 22 -16.88 26.01 -11.37
C VAL A 22 -15.82 24.92 -11.46
N CYS A 23 -15.59 24.23 -10.34
CA CYS A 23 -14.85 22.99 -10.34
C CYS A 23 -15.66 22.05 -11.25
N PRO A 24 -15.09 21.52 -12.34
CA PRO A 24 -15.79 20.57 -13.17
C PRO A 24 -16.35 19.46 -12.26
N LYS A 25 -17.63 19.15 -12.43
CA LYS A 25 -18.37 18.11 -11.69
C LYS A 25 -17.84 16.68 -11.93
N ASP A 26 -16.60 16.55 -12.40
CA ASP A 26 -15.97 15.28 -12.74
C ASP A 26 -14.46 15.27 -12.43
N SER A 27 -14.02 15.93 -11.35
CA SER A 27 -12.69 15.63 -10.78
C SER A 27 -12.79 14.42 -9.83
N ARG A 28 -13.02 13.24 -10.39
CA ARG A 28 -12.73 12.00 -9.66
C ARG A 28 -11.21 11.88 -9.54
N ARG A 29 -10.63 12.49 -8.49
CA ARG A 29 -9.19 12.45 -8.14
C ARG A 29 -8.72 11.07 -7.63
N HIS A 30 -9.31 10.01 -8.16
CA HIS A 30 -9.13 8.67 -7.65
C HIS A 30 -8.97 7.72 -8.82
N CYS A 31 -7.91 6.93 -8.76
CA CYS A 31 -7.58 5.95 -9.79
C CYS A 31 -8.80 5.13 -10.21
N SER A 32 -8.96 4.96 -11.52
CA SER A 32 -9.94 4.06 -12.12
C SER A 32 -9.52 2.60 -11.91
N GLY A 33 -9.73 2.09 -10.69
CA GLY A 33 -9.42 0.71 -10.32
C GLY A 33 -7.96 0.46 -9.95
N ILE A 34 -7.72 -0.59 -9.17
CA ILE A 34 -6.39 -0.96 -8.67
C ILE A 34 -5.84 -2.24 -9.31
N SER A 35 -6.65 -3.01 -10.03
CA SER A 35 -6.19 -4.20 -10.75
C SER A 35 -5.10 -3.88 -11.77
N GLY A 36 -4.21 -4.83 -12.02
CA GLY A 36 -3.11 -4.80 -12.98
C GLY A 36 -1.74 -4.80 -12.32
N THR A 37 -0.73 -4.47 -13.12
CA THR A 37 0.68 -4.48 -12.71
C THR A 37 1.08 -3.14 -12.09
N TRP A 38 1.94 -3.23 -11.09
CA TRP A 38 2.48 -2.14 -10.29
C TRP A 38 3.96 -2.38 -10.00
N TYR A 39 4.76 -1.33 -9.97
CA TYR A 39 6.20 -1.39 -9.70
C TYR A 39 6.56 -0.43 -8.58
N ASN A 40 7.39 -0.84 -7.63
CA ASN A 40 7.93 0.08 -6.62
C ASN A 40 9.32 0.61 -6.99
N GLN A 41 9.79 1.58 -6.20
CA GLN A 41 11.10 2.21 -6.36
C GLN A 41 12.30 1.27 -6.12
N LYS A 42 12.06 0.04 -5.64
CA LYS A 42 13.09 -0.99 -5.39
C LYS A 42 13.12 -2.05 -6.50
N GLY A 43 12.46 -1.81 -7.64
CA GLY A 43 12.37 -2.76 -8.74
C GLY A 43 11.45 -3.96 -8.49
N SER A 44 10.70 -3.98 -7.39
CA SER A 44 9.71 -5.02 -7.15
C SER A 44 8.50 -4.82 -8.05
N ARG A 45 7.89 -5.92 -8.48
CA ARG A 45 6.68 -5.94 -9.30
C ARG A 45 5.55 -6.61 -8.54
N MET A 46 4.37 -6.04 -8.63
CA MET A 46 3.15 -6.55 -8.03
C MET A 46 2.06 -6.64 -9.10
N ASP A 47 1.48 -7.82 -9.27
CA ASP A 47 0.31 -8.04 -10.12
C ASP A 47 -0.89 -8.33 -9.23
N ILE A 48 -1.88 -7.43 -9.19
CA ILE A 48 -3.09 -7.59 -8.37
C ILE A 48 -4.35 -7.63 -9.21
N HIS A 49 -5.32 -8.40 -8.76
CA HIS A 49 -6.64 -8.54 -9.34
C HIS A 49 -7.69 -8.36 -8.24
N ASP A 50 -8.51 -7.34 -8.41
CA ASP A 50 -9.70 -7.08 -7.61
C ASP A 50 -10.91 -7.81 -8.22
N ASN A 51 -11.42 -8.82 -7.50
CA ASN A 51 -12.63 -9.56 -7.90
C ASN A 51 -13.92 -8.97 -7.29
N GLY A 52 -13.83 -7.83 -6.59
CA GLY A 52 -14.93 -7.18 -5.89
C GLY A 52 -15.13 -7.62 -4.43
N VAL A 53 -14.47 -8.71 -4.00
CA VAL A 53 -14.55 -9.24 -2.63
C VAL A 53 -13.18 -9.24 -1.97
N ILE A 54 -12.18 -9.76 -2.66
CA ILE A 54 -10.79 -9.84 -2.22
C ILE A 54 -9.85 -9.36 -3.31
N LEU A 55 -8.65 -8.97 -2.88
CA LEU A 55 -7.51 -8.81 -3.76
C LEU A 55 -6.74 -10.11 -3.80
N GLU A 56 -6.46 -10.58 -5.01
CA GLU A 56 -5.60 -11.73 -5.26
C GLU A 56 -4.48 -11.30 -6.19
N GLY A 57 -3.32 -11.92 -6.08
CA GLY A 57 -2.21 -11.51 -6.93
C GLY A 57 -0.92 -12.24 -6.66
N LYS A 58 0.13 -11.70 -7.26
CA LYS A 58 1.50 -12.16 -7.08
C LYS A 58 2.42 -10.97 -6.81
N TYR A 59 3.32 -11.16 -5.87
CA TYR A 59 4.41 -10.24 -5.59
C TYR A 59 5.71 -10.85 -6.10
N HIS A 60 6.49 -10.05 -6.80
CA HIS A 60 7.82 -10.36 -7.32
C HIS A 60 8.81 -9.38 -6.69
N THR A 61 9.72 -9.88 -5.88
CA THR A 61 10.74 -9.02 -5.26
C THR A 61 11.76 -8.56 -6.29
N GLY A 62 12.19 -7.30 -6.24
CA GLY A 62 13.28 -6.81 -7.11
C GLY A 62 14.65 -7.45 -6.79
N VAL A 63 14.76 -8.16 -5.66
CA VAL A 63 16.00 -8.73 -5.12
C VAL A 63 16.04 -10.27 -5.24
N GLY A 64 15.10 -10.89 -5.97
CA GLY A 64 15.04 -12.34 -6.17
C GLY A 64 13.89 -12.80 -7.06
N GLU A 65 14.00 -14.00 -7.64
CA GLU A 65 13.00 -14.56 -8.59
C GLU A 65 11.75 -15.16 -7.93
N VAL A 66 11.63 -15.08 -6.60
CA VAL A 66 10.53 -15.72 -5.86
C VAL A 66 9.22 -14.98 -6.10
N GLN A 67 8.24 -15.71 -6.63
CA GLN A 67 6.85 -15.26 -6.74
C GLN A 67 6.09 -15.68 -5.49
N THR A 68 5.47 -14.73 -4.80
CA THR A 68 4.69 -15.02 -3.59
C THR A 68 3.23 -14.57 -3.77
N PRO A 69 2.23 -15.39 -3.38
CA PRO A 69 0.83 -14.98 -3.43
C PRO A 69 0.55 -13.72 -2.62
N ILE A 70 -0.34 -12.89 -3.14
CA ILE A 70 -0.93 -11.75 -2.45
C ILE A 70 -2.38 -12.08 -2.13
N ILE A 71 -2.80 -11.83 -0.90
CA ILE A 71 -4.23 -11.78 -0.52
C ILE A 71 -4.51 -10.49 0.24
N GLY A 72 -5.64 -9.85 -0.07
CA GLY A 72 -6.05 -8.62 0.57
C GLY A 72 -7.52 -8.29 0.39
N PHE A 73 -7.88 -7.06 0.72
CA PHE A 73 -9.22 -6.53 0.52
C PHE A 73 -9.18 -5.26 -0.32
N PRO A 74 -10.05 -5.13 -1.34
CA PRO A 74 -10.09 -3.96 -2.20
C PRO A 74 -10.69 -2.75 -1.47
N PRO A 75 -10.51 -1.53 -2.01
CA PRO A 75 -11.17 -0.36 -1.47
C PRO A 75 -12.69 -0.48 -1.69
N LYS A 76 -13.49 -0.30 -0.63
CA LYS A 76 -14.97 -0.41 -0.72
C LYS A 76 -15.62 0.60 -1.68
N THR A 77 -14.95 1.73 -1.90
CA THR A 77 -15.34 2.74 -2.89
C THR A 77 -14.08 3.31 -3.53
N PRO A 78 -14.14 3.79 -4.79
CA PRO A 78 -12.99 4.37 -5.47
C PRO A 78 -12.30 5.43 -4.62
N GLY A 79 -10.97 5.33 -4.51
CA GLY A 79 -10.16 6.31 -3.78
C GLY A 79 -10.00 6.11 -2.28
N LYS A 80 -10.61 5.07 -1.71
CA LYS A 80 -10.45 4.74 -0.30
C LYS A 80 -9.22 3.88 -0.06
N THR A 81 -8.96 3.66 1.23
CA THR A 81 -7.87 2.82 1.70
C THR A 81 -8.18 1.34 1.48
N PHE A 82 -7.14 0.57 1.25
CA PHE A 82 -7.18 -0.87 1.08
C PHE A 82 -5.88 -1.49 1.60
N GLY A 83 -5.74 -2.80 1.51
CA GLY A 83 -4.52 -3.45 1.98
C GLY A 83 -4.41 -4.90 1.57
N TRP A 84 -3.21 -5.43 1.67
CA TRP A 84 -2.89 -6.81 1.33
C TRP A 84 -1.74 -7.35 2.19
N VAL A 85 -1.55 -8.66 2.11
CA VAL A 85 -0.59 -9.43 2.88
C VAL A 85 0.21 -10.33 1.94
N VAL A 86 1.49 -10.50 2.27
CA VAL A 86 2.41 -11.44 1.62
C VAL A 86 3.17 -12.21 2.70
N ASN A 87 3.23 -13.53 2.56
CA ASN A 87 4.01 -14.42 3.43
C ASN A 87 5.25 -14.92 2.69
N TRP A 88 6.40 -14.47 3.14
CA TRP A 88 7.70 -14.83 2.59
C TRP A 88 8.22 -16.11 3.22
N VAL A 89 8.83 -16.95 2.39
CA VAL A 89 9.66 -18.07 2.82
C VAL A 89 11.06 -17.79 2.30
N LYS A 90 12.04 -17.68 3.22
CA LYS A 90 13.46 -17.54 2.89
C LYS A 90 14.11 -18.92 2.80
N GLU A 91 15.35 -18.95 2.33
CA GLU A 91 16.18 -20.15 2.42
C GLU A 91 16.31 -20.60 3.88
N GLY A 92 16.14 -21.90 4.15
CA GLY A 92 16.17 -22.45 5.50
C GLY A 92 14.81 -22.44 6.23
N ASP A 93 13.69 -22.32 5.50
CA ASP A 93 12.31 -22.33 6.00
C ASP A 93 11.93 -21.17 6.93
N GLU A 94 12.82 -20.19 7.14
CA GLU A 94 12.49 -18.98 7.89
C GLU A 94 11.37 -18.19 7.21
N THR A 95 10.37 -17.81 7.99
CA THR A 95 9.22 -17.08 7.47
C THR A 95 9.21 -15.61 7.88
N SER A 96 8.59 -14.78 7.05
CA SER A 96 8.22 -13.43 7.46
C SER A 96 6.92 -13.02 6.78
N THR A 97 6.15 -12.15 7.42
CA THR A 97 4.89 -11.64 6.87
C THR A 97 5.01 -10.15 6.70
N THR A 98 4.64 -9.64 5.54
CA THR A 98 4.49 -8.19 5.31
C THR A 98 3.06 -7.86 5.00
N THR A 99 2.58 -6.80 5.64
CA THR A 99 1.24 -6.24 5.40
C THR A 99 1.38 -4.83 4.88
N TRP A 100 0.58 -4.45 3.88
CA TRP A 100 0.52 -3.11 3.34
C TRP A 100 -0.84 -2.50 3.62
N THR A 101 -0.80 -1.23 4.01
CA THR A 101 -1.96 -0.34 3.97
C THR A 101 -1.71 0.66 2.85
N ALA A 102 -2.72 0.89 2.02
CA ALA A 102 -2.55 1.62 0.77
C ALA A 102 -3.73 2.55 0.47
N GLN A 103 -3.46 3.60 -0.29
CA GLN A 103 -4.45 4.40 -0.99
C GLN A 103 -3.99 4.64 -2.43
N CYS A 104 -4.91 4.53 -3.38
CA CYS A 104 -4.64 4.92 -4.76
C CYS A 104 -4.91 6.41 -4.93
N VAL A 105 -3.89 7.12 -5.41
CA VAL A 105 -3.90 8.57 -5.63
C VAL A 105 -3.43 8.86 -7.05
N GLU A 106 -3.75 10.04 -7.56
CA GLU A 106 -3.21 10.52 -8.84
C GLU A 106 -2.08 11.52 -8.57
N VAL A 107 -0.90 11.25 -9.11
CA VAL A 107 0.29 12.11 -9.03
C VAL A 107 0.64 12.56 -10.44
N LYS A 108 0.53 13.87 -10.71
CA LYS A 108 0.77 14.46 -12.04
C LYS A 108 -0.08 13.85 -13.17
N GLY A 109 -1.28 13.37 -12.85
CA GLY A 109 -2.19 12.72 -13.80
C GLY A 109 -1.99 11.20 -13.91
N GLU A 110 -0.95 10.65 -13.27
CA GLU A 110 -0.66 9.22 -13.29
C GLU A 110 -1.11 8.54 -11.97
N PRO A 111 -1.68 7.34 -12.03
CA PRO A 111 -2.10 6.61 -10.84
C PRO A 111 -0.90 6.06 -10.07
N ALA A 112 -0.91 6.24 -8.75
CA ALA A 112 0.11 5.75 -7.84
C ALA A 112 -0.52 5.13 -6.57
N LEU A 113 0.05 4.03 -6.08
CA LEU A 113 -0.29 3.49 -4.76
C LEU A 113 0.69 4.03 -3.74
N GLN A 114 0.20 4.87 -2.83
CA GLN A 114 0.97 5.24 -1.65
C GLN A 114 0.72 4.23 -0.55
N THR A 115 1.80 3.66 -0.01
CA THR A 115 1.70 2.56 0.94
C THR A 115 2.56 2.77 2.17
N THR A 116 2.10 2.23 3.29
CA THR A 116 2.93 1.97 4.48
C THR A 116 2.83 0.48 4.77
N TRP A 117 3.98 -0.14 5.01
CA TRP A 117 4.07 -1.57 5.28
C TRP A 117 4.70 -1.86 6.63
N ILE A 118 4.28 -2.99 7.20
CA ILE A 118 4.85 -3.58 8.41
C ILE A 118 5.30 -4.98 8.05
N LEU A 119 6.60 -5.24 8.17
CA LEU A 119 7.20 -6.56 8.04
C LEU A 119 7.43 -7.12 9.44
N ARG A 120 6.99 -8.36 9.65
CA ARG A 120 7.25 -9.16 10.84
C ARG A 120 8.08 -10.37 10.47
N SER A 121 9.31 -10.42 10.97
CA SER A 121 10.16 -11.61 10.88
C SER A 121 9.78 -12.63 11.94
N GLU A 122 9.92 -13.90 11.59
CA GLU A 122 10.06 -14.99 12.56
C GLU A 122 11.27 -14.73 13.47
N VAL A 123 11.13 -15.08 14.75
CA VAL A 123 12.23 -15.05 15.74
C VAL A 123 12.16 -16.32 16.56
N GLU A 124 13.30 -16.96 16.79
CA GLU A 124 13.36 -18.21 17.55
C GLU A 124 13.00 -18.00 19.03
N LYS A 125 13.47 -16.90 19.62
CA LYS A 125 13.30 -16.61 21.04
C LYS A 125 12.30 -15.47 21.25
N PRO A 126 11.36 -15.60 22.20
CA PRO A 126 10.45 -14.51 22.55
C PRO A 126 11.15 -13.22 23.00
N ALA A 127 12.38 -13.34 23.53
CA ALA A 127 13.20 -12.19 23.93
C ALA A 127 13.59 -11.30 22.75
N ASP A 128 13.78 -11.88 21.55
CA ASP A 128 14.25 -11.19 20.34
C ASP A 128 13.09 -10.53 19.58
N ARG A 129 11.85 -10.60 20.12
CA ARG A 129 10.67 -9.97 19.51
C ARG A 129 10.84 -8.47 19.27
N TRP A 130 11.71 -7.80 20.01
CA TRP A 130 11.89 -6.35 19.95
C TRP A 130 12.47 -5.87 18.61
N GLU A 131 13.29 -6.70 17.96
CA GLU A 131 13.90 -6.43 16.65
C GLU A 131 13.15 -7.06 15.47
N SER A 132 12.08 -7.82 15.75
CA SER A 132 11.35 -8.60 14.74
C SER A 132 10.47 -7.80 13.78
N THR A 133 10.26 -6.50 14.03
CA THR A 133 9.31 -5.68 13.26
C THR A 133 10.00 -4.49 12.60
N ILE A 134 9.82 -4.37 11.29
CA ILE A 134 10.30 -3.23 10.50
C ILE A 134 9.09 -2.55 9.87
N VAL A 135 9.10 -1.21 9.85
CA VAL A 135 8.08 -0.39 9.21
C VAL A 135 8.74 0.41 8.09
N GLY A 136 8.06 0.53 6.95
CA GLY A 136 8.53 1.35 5.86
C GLY A 136 7.41 1.81 4.95
N GLN A 137 7.79 2.51 3.89
CA GLN A 137 6.87 3.05 2.90
C GLN A 137 7.39 2.72 1.51
N ASP A 138 6.48 2.36 0.62
CA ASP A 138 6.74 2.18 -0.80
C ASP A 138 5.69 2.95 -1.61
N THR A 139 6.12 3.46 -2.76
CA THR A 139 5.21 4.03 -3.75
C THR A 139 5.22 3.13 -4.97
N PHE A 140 4.05 2.65 -5.38
CA PHE A 140 3.91 1.84 -6.58
C PHE A 140 3.33 2.63 -7.74
N THR A 141 3.91 2.48 -8.93
CA THR A 141 3.51 3.13 -10.18
C THR A 141 3.21 2.09 -11.26
N ARG A 142 2.52 2.49 -12.33
CA ARG A 142 2.24 1.60 -13.47
C ARG A 142 3.47 1.32 -14.31
N GLU A 143 4.38 2.29 -14.38
CA GLU A 143 5.64 2.16 -15.08
C GLU A 143 6.75 1.75 -14.12
N ARG A 144 7.67 0.92 -14.62
CA ARG A 144 8.91 0.61 -13.93
C ARG A 144 9.77 1.88 -13.96
N LEU A 145 10.21 2.33 -12.79
CA LEU A 145 11.27 3.31 -12.71
C LEU A 145 12.57 2.61 -13.13
N GLU A 146 13.11 2.99 -14.28
CA GLU A 146 14.50 2.67 -14.61
C GLU A 146 15.36 3.36 -13.54
N THR A 147 16.23 2.61 -12.87
CA THR A 147 17.27 3.21 -12.02
C THR A 147 18.11 4.12 -12.90
N SER A 148 17.82 5.41 -12.90
CA SER A 148 18.73 6.40 -13.44
C SER A 148 19.98 6.38 -12.56
N ASP A 149 21.06 5.82 -13.09
CA ASP A 149 22.44 5.92 -12.60
C ASP A 149 22.93 7.39 -12.61
N GLU A 150 22.13 8.35 -12.14
CA GLU A 150 22.48 9.78 -12.05
C GLU A 150 22.84 10.22 -10.62
N PHE A 151 22.83 9.31 -9.64
CA PHE A 151 23.24 9.61 -8.26
C PHE A 151 24.63 9.05 -7.89
N LEU A 152 25.43 8.63 -8.88
CA LEU A 152 26.84 8.31 -8.71
C LEU A 152 27.69 9.20 -9.64
N ASN A 153 27.77 10.48 -9.30
CA ASN A 153 28.91 11.36 -9.64
C ASN A 153 29.12 12.34 -8.49
#